data_AF-A0A932LVF2-F1
#
_entry.id   AF-A0A932LVF2-F1
#
_cell.length_a   1.000
_cell.length_b   1.000
_cell.length_c   1.000
_cell.angle_alpha   90.00
_cell.angle_beta   90.00
_cell.angle_gamma   90.00
#
_symmetry.space_group_name_H-M   'P 1'
#
loop_
_entity.id
_entity.type
_entity.pdbx_description
1 polymer ?
#
loop_
_entity_poly.entity_id
_entity_poly.type
_entity_poly.pdbx_seq_one_letter_code
_entity_poly.pdbx_strand_id
1 'polypeptide(L)' 'MAGKRQVVNIPGLAHGAPIPNGAKIGNMVFSSAISGRDTETGKLPEEPDRQAEALFRNIRTFMK' A
#
# COMPACT_ATOMS: atom_id res chain seq x y z
N MET A 1 14.66 -14.21 19.04
CA MET A 1 13.30 -13.66 19.17
C MET A 1 12.92 -13.06 17.83
N ALA A 2 11.88 -13.56 17.14
CA ALA A 2 11.36 -12.87 15.96
C ALA A 2 10.81 -11.49 16.39
N GLY A 3 11.08 -10.43 15.61
CA GLY A 3 10.61 -9.08 15.95
C GLY A 3 9.09 -9.02 16.05
N LYS A 4 8.55 -8.20 16.97
CA LYS A 4 7.09 -8.00 17.12
C LYS A 4 6.51 -7.49 15.80
N ARG A 5 5.55 -8.23 15.23
CA ARG A 5 4.85 -7.86 14.00
C ARG A 5 3.91 -6.68 14.27
N GLN A 6 4.00 -5.65 13.45
CA GLN A 6 3.05 -4.54 13.38
C GLN A 6 2.35 -4.57 12.02
N VAL A 7 1.02 -4.57 12.02
CA VAL A 7 0.21 -4.58 10.79
C VAL A 7 0.06 -3.15 10.28
N VAL A 8 0.22 -2.96 8.97
CA VAL A 8 0.04 -1.67 8.30
C VAL A 8 -1.26 -1.72 7.50
N ASN A 9 -2.16 -0.77 7.75
CA ASN A 9 -3.39 -0.56 6.99
C ASN A 9 -3.46 0.90 6.55
N ILE A 10 -3.71 1.12 5.26
CA ILE A 10 -3.82 2.45 4.66
C ILE A 10 -5.29 2.67 4.31
N PRO A 11 -5.96 3.67 4.91
CA PRO A 11 -7.31 4.06 4.53
C PRO A 11 -7.39 4.35 3.02
N GLY A 12 -8.41 3.81 2.35
CA GLY A 12 -8.60 3.99 0.90
C GLY A 12 -7.79 3.05 0.00
N LEU A 13 -6.82 2.28 0.53
CA LEU A 13 -6.03 1.32 -0.24
C LEU A 13 -6.31 -0.14 0.17
N ALA A 14 -7.53 -0.44 0.62
CA ALA A 14 -7.88 -1.81 0.99
C ALA A 14 -7.77 -2.78 -0.19
N HIS A 15 -7.25 -3.98 0.08
CA HIS A 15 -7.27 -5.08 -0.88
C HIS A 15 -8.68 -5.69 -0.96
N GLY A 16 -9.02 -6.26 -2.13
CA GLY A 16 -10.25 -7.04 -2.27
C GLY A 16 -10.21 -8.33 -1.45
N ALA A 17 -9.03 -8.92 -1.28
CA ALA A 17 -8.80 -10.02 -0.35
C ALA A 17 -8.63 -9.49 1.09
N PRO A 18 -9.00 -10.26 2.13
CA PRO A 18 -8.88 -9.84 3.53
C PRO A 18 -7.43 -9.93 4.05
N ILE A 19 -6.55 -9.15 3.43
CA ILE A 19 -5.12 -9.06 3.76
C ILE A 19 -4.74 -7.60 4.07
N PRO A 20 -3.75 -7.36 4.95
CA PRO A 20 -3.30 -6.00 5.25
C PRO A 20 -2.50 -5.40 4.08
N ASN A 21 -2.26 -4.09 4.12
CA ASN A 21 -1.37 -3.42 3.17
C ASN A 21 0.10 -3.82 3.35
N GLY A 22 0.46 -4.29 4.53
CA GLY A 22 1.75 -4.91 4.79
C GLY A 22 2.00 -5.12 6.27
N ALA A 23 3.25 -5.41 6.61
CA ALA A 23 3.69 -5.55 7.99
C ALA A 23 5.12 -5.06 8.18
N LYS A 24 5.39 -4.51 9.37
CA LYS A 24 6.74 -4.25 9.87
C LYS A 24 7.14 -5.35 10.85
N ILE A 25 8.32 -5.92 10.65
CA ILE A 25 8.91 -6.95 11.53
C ILE A 25 10.34 -6.51 11.85
N GLY A 26 10.56 -6.07 13.09
CA GLY A 26 11.84 -5.46 13.47
C GLY A 26 12.12 -4.19 12.66
N ASN A 27 13.25 -4.17 11.96
CA ASN A 27 13.67 -3.07 11.10
C ASN A 27 13.24 -3.22 9.63
N MET A 28 12.56 -4.31 9.28
CA MET A 28 12.15 -4.60 7.91
C MET A 28 10.65 -4.33 7.71
N VAL A 29 10.29 -3.84 6.54
CA VAL A 29 8.90 -3.68 6.09
C VAL A 29 8.64 -4.58 4.89
N PHE A 30 7.47 -5.21 4.89
CA PHE A 30 7.01 -6.09 3.81
C PHE A 30 5.65 -5.58 3.37
N SER A 31 5.58 -5.07 2.14
CA SER A 31 4.32 -4.62 1.55
C SER A 31 3.59 -5.78 0.87
N SER A 32 2.27 -5.71 0.86
CA SER A 32 1.44 -6.39 -0.13
C SER A 32 1.62 -5.74 -1.52
N ALA A 33 0.88 -6.19 -2.52
CA ALA A 33 0.88 -5.56 -3.84
C ALA A 33 0.30 -4.13 -3.74
N ILE A 34 1.10 -3.11 -4.04
CA ILE A 34 0.64 -1.71 -4.06
C ILE A 34 0.30 -1.34 -5.51
N SER A 35 -0.96 -1.03 -5.78
CA SER A 35 -1.44 -0.69 -7.12
C SER A 35 -1.45 0.82 -7.38
N GLY A 36 -1.60 1.20 -8.65
CA GLY A 36 -1.83 2.56 -9.11
C GLY A 36 -3.24 3.09 -8.90
N ARG A 37 -4.04 2.48 -8.01
CA ARG A 37 -5.38 2.98 -7.68
C ARG A 37 -5.22 4.28 -6.91
N ASP A 38 -5.92 5.31 -7.36
CA ASP A 38 -6.00 6.57 -6.64
C ASP A 38 -6.87 6.39 -5.39
N THR A 39 -6.28 6.63 -4.22
CA THR A 39 -6.95 6.49 -2.92
C THR A 39 -7.95 7.61 -2.64
N GLU A 40 -7.82 8.76 -3.29
CA GLU A 40 -8.73 9.90 -3.12
C GLU A 40 -10.04 9.67 -3.90
N THR A 41 -9.93 9.17 -5.13
CA THR A 41 -11.09 8.91 -6.00
C THR A 41 -11.59 7.47 -5.92
N GLY A 42 -10.78 6.54 -5.40
CA GLY A 42 -11.06 5.12 -5.36
C GLY A 42 -11.05 4.45 -6.74
N LYS A 43 -10.48 5.08 -7.77
CA LYS A 43 -10.48 4.58 -9.15
C LYS A 43 -9.06 4.29 -9.64
N LEU A 44 -8.94 3.42 -10.63
CA LEU A 44 -7.71 3.27 -11.40
C LEU A 44 -7.73 4.34 -12.50
N PRO A 45 -6.71 5.22 -12.61
CA PRO A 45 -6.60 6.13 -13.73
C PRO A 45 -6.55 5.39 -15.08
N GLU A 46 -7.12 5.96 -16.13
CA GLU A 46 -7.08 5.37 -17.48
C GLU A 46 -5.66 5.42 -18.07
N GLU A 47 -4.96 6.53 -17.84
CA GLU A 47 -3.60 6.75 -18.35
C GLU A 47 -2.54 5.95 -17.56
N PRO A 48 -1.70 5.13 -18.22
CA PRO A 48 -0.66 4.33 -17.54
C PRO A 48 0.31 5.16 -16.69
N ASP A 49 0.71 6.33 -17.17
CA ASP A 49 1.61 7.23 -16.44
C ASP A 49 0.99 7.72 -15.13
N ARG A 50 -0.33 7.95 -15.13
CA ARG A 50 -1.07 8.32 -13.92
C ARG A 50 -1.22 7.15 -12.95
N GLN A 51 -1.34 5.93 -13.45
CA GLN A 51 -1.31 4.74 -12.60
C GLN A 51 0.05 4.58 -11.91
N ALA A 52 1.15 4.81 -12.64
CA ALA A 52 2.50 4.78 -12.06
C ALA A 52 2.69 5.89 -11.01
N GLU A 53 2.24 7.11 -11.31
CA GLU A 53 2.28 8.24 -10.36
C GLU A 53 1.53 7.91 -9.06
N ALA A 54 0.29 7.41 -9.18
CA ALA A 54 -0.53 7.00 -8.04
C ALA A 54 0.12 5.84 -7.26
N LEU A 55 0.73 4.87 -7.95
CA LEU A 55 1.45 3.76 -7.30
C LEU A 55 2.60 4.28 -6.43
N PHE A 56 3.43 5.19 -6.95
CA PHE A 56 4.53 5.76 -6.15
C PHE A 56 4.04 6.65 -5.01
N ARG A 57 2.91 7.35 -5.19
CA ARG A 57 2.23 8.08 -4.11
C ARG A 57 1.78 7.14 -3.00
N ASN A 58 1.18 6.01 -3.36
CA ASN A 58 0.75 4.96 -2.42
C ASN A 58 1.93 4.31 -1.68
N ILE A 59 3.05 4.07 -2.37
CA ILE A 59 4.30 3.61 -1.73
C ILE A 59 4.78 4.63 -0.70
N ARG A 60 4.78 5.94 -1.01
CA ARG A 60 5.16 6.98 -0.04
C ARG A 60 4.24 6.98 1.18
N THR A 61 2.94 6.75 0.99
CA THR A 61 1.99 6.63 2.11
C THR A 61 2.26 5.38 2.95
N PHE A 62 2.56 4.23 2.33
CA PHE A 62 2.91 3.00 3.03
C PHE A 62 4.16 3.12 3.89
N MET A 63 5.13 3.93 3.46
CA MET A 63 6.40 4.12 4.15
C MET A 63 6.35 5.14 5.31
N LYS A 64 5.19 5.77 5.56
CA LYS A 64 4.98 6.65 6.72
C LYS A 64 4.59 5.84 7.95
#